data_AF-A0A7J8CKI2-F1
#
_entry.id   AF-A0A7J8CKI2-F1
#
_cell.length_a   1.000
_cell.length_b   1.000
_cell.length_c   1.000
_cell.angle_alpha   90.00
_cell.angle_beta   90.00
_cell.angle_gamma   90.00
#
_symmetry.space_group_name_H-M   'P 1'
#
loop_
_entity.id
_entity.type
_entity.pdbx_description
1 polymer ?
#
loop_
_entity_poly.entity_id
_entity_poly.type
_entity_poly.pdbx_seq_one_letter_code
_entity_poly.pdbx_strand_id
1 'polypeptide(L)'
;MEDGTLQAGPGGASGPRALEINKMISFWRNAHKRISSQMVVWLPRSALPRAVTRHPDYDEEGRYGAILPQVVTAGTITRRAVEPTWLTASNARPDRVGSELKAMVQAPPGYVLVGADVDSQELWIAAVLGDAHFAGMHGCTAFGWMTLQGRKSRGTDLHSKTAATVGISREHAKVFNYGRIYGAGQPFAERLLMQFNHRLTRQEAADKAQQMYAVTKGLRRYRLSDEGEWLVRQLDLPVERTEDGWVSLQDLRKIQREASRKSRRKKWEVVAERAWMGGTESEMFNKLESIAMSDTPCTPVLGCRISRALEPSAVQGEFMTSRVNWVVQSSAVDYLHLMLVAMKWLFEEFAIDGRFCISIHDEVRYLVREEDRYRAALALQVTNLLTRCMFAYKLGLNDLPQSVAFFSAVDIDQCLRKEVTMDCKTPSNPTGMERRYGIPQGEALDIYQIIELTKGSLEK
;
A
#
# COMPACT_ATOMS: atom_id res chain seq x y z
N MET A 1 25.07 -3.94 9.77
CA MET A 1 24.96 -5.21 10.55
C MET A 1 24.47 -6.36 9.67
N GLU A 2 23.44 -6.20 8.83
CA GLU A 2 23.01 -7.26 7.88
C GLU A 2 24.09 -7.63 6.85
N ASP A 3 25.06 -6.74 6.66
CA ASP A 3 26.24 -6.82 5.80
C ASP A 3 27.55 -7.09 6.58
N GLY A 4 27.48 -7.35 7.89
CA GLY A 4 28.68 -7.61 8.70
C GLY A 4 29.61 -6.40 8.94
N THR A 5 29.21 -5.17 8.60
CA THR A 5 30.06 -3.96 8.75
C THR A 5 30.35 -3.54 10.18
N LEU A 6 29.62 -4.06 11.17
CA LEU A 6 29.84 -3.80 12.59
C LEU A 6 29.90 -5.15 13.32
N GLN A 7 31.09 -5.59 13.71
CA GLN A 7 31.31 -6.77 14.54
C GLN A 7 31.83 -6.34 15.92
N ALA A 8 31.35 -7.00 16.97
CA ALA A 8 32.02 -6.96 18.27
C ALA A 8 33.40 -7.63 18.12
N GLY A 9 34.42 -7.10 18.79
CA GLY A 9 35.86 -7.34 18.53
C GLY A 9 36.30 -8.81 18.30
N PRO A 10 37.44 -9.01 17.64
CA PRO A 10 37.87 -10.32 17.15
C PRO A 10 38.17 -11.26 18.33
N GLY A 11 37.47 -12.41 18.39
CA GLY A 11 37.90 -13.56 19.19
C GLY A 11 36.94 -14.12 20.24
N GLY A 12 35.74 -13.55 20.45
CA GLY A 12 34.79 -14.06 21.46
C GLY A 12 33.38 -14.28 20.93
N ALA A 13 32.83 -15.49 21.08
CA ALA A 13 31.45 -15.82 20.70
C ALA A 13 30.38 -15.05 21.51
N SER A 14 30.74 -14.47 22.67
CA SER A 14 29.79 -13.81 23.58
C SER A 14 29.22 -12.50 23.03
N GLY A 15 30.03 -11.68 22.33
CA GLY A 15 29.61 -10.38 21.83
C GLY A 15 28.59 -10.48 20.68
N PRO A 16 28.90 -11.21 19.60
CA PRO A 16 27.95 -11.47 18.52
C PRO A 16 26.66 -12.14 19.02
N ARG A 17 26.77 -13.13 19.91
CA ARG A 17 25.60 -13.81 20.49
C ARG A 17 24.73 -12.88 21.32
N ALA A 18 25.31 -11.95 22.08
CA ALA A 18 24.54 -10.94 22.81
C ALA A 18 23.78 -10.00 21.86
N LEU A 19 24.39 -9.60 20.74
CA LEU A 19 23.73 -8.79 19.71
C LEU A 19 22.60 -9.55 19.03
N GLU A 20 22.80 -10.83 18.70
CA GLU A 20 21.76 -11.71 18.16
C GLU A 20 20.57 -11.85 19.10
N ILE A 21 20.83 -12.15 20.39
CA ILE A 21 19.77 -12.24 21.42
C ILE A 21 19.02 -10.91 21.53
N ASN A 22 19.74 -9.78 21.54
CA ASN A 22 19.12 -8.46 21.60
C ASN A 22 18.23 -8.20 20.38
N LYS A 23 18.71 -8.55 19.17
CA LYS A 23 17.94 -8.46 17.93
C LYS A 23 16.66 -9.29 18.00
N MET A 24 16.75 -10.53 18.50
CA MET A 24 15.62 -11.44 18.65
C MET A 24 14.54 -10.92 19.62
N ILE A 25 14.96 -10.31 20.72
CA ILE A 25 14.05 -9.88 21.81
C ILE A 25 13.51 -8.45 21.58
N SER A 26 14.19 -7.63 20.78
CA SER A 26 13.82 -6.22 20.56
C SER A 26 12.37 -6.02 20.12
N PHE A 27 11.88 -6.87 19.21
CA PHE A 27 10.47 -6.85 18.79
C PHE A 27 9.52 -7.17 19.95
N TRP A 28 9.81 -8.24 20.68
CA TRP A 28 8.99 -8.72 21.80
C TRP A 28 8.87 -7.70 22.93
N ARG A 29 9.95 -6.99 23.28
CA ARG A 29 9.94 -5.94 24.33
C ARG A 29 8.83 -4.92 24.10
N ASN A 30 8.61 -4.55 22.85
CA ASN A 30 7.60 -3.58 22.47
C ASN A 30 6.21 -4.21 22.32
N ALA A 31 6.13 -5.45 21.83
CA ALA A 31 4.86 -6.10 21.50
C ALA A 31 4.17 -6.75 22.71
N HIS A 32 4.91 -7.34 23.66
CA HIS A 32 4.31 -8.25 24.65
C HIS A 32 3.20 -7.59 25.48
N LYS A 33 3.41 -6.36 25.96
CA LYS A 33 2.40 -5.66 26.78
C LYS A 33 1.09 -5.47 26.02
N ARG A 34 1.20 -5.13 24.73
CA ARG A 34 0.02 -4.91 23.87
C ARG A 34 -0.70 -6.22 23.55
N ILE A 35 0.04 -7.32 23.42
CA ILE A 35 -0.50 -8.66 23.21
C ILE A 35 -1.20 -9.16 24.47
N SER A 36 -0.57 -9.04 25.64
CA SER A 36 -1.14 -9.52 26.91
C SER A 36 -2.35 -8.69 27.37
N SER A 37 -2.48 -7.45 26.92
CA SER A 37 -3.62 -6.58 27.24
C SER A 37 -4.81 -6.73 26.29
N GLN A 38 -4.77 -7.69 25.36
CA GLN A 38 -5.88 -7.88 24.42
C GLN A 38 -7.16 -8.34 25.13
N MET A 39 -8.30 -7.84 24.66
CA MET A 39 -9.61 -8.26 25.17
C MET A 39 -9.94 -9.64 24.59
N VAL A 40 -9.89 -10.65 25.45
CA VAL A 40 -10.22 -12.04 25.09
C VAL A 40 -11.55 -12.41 25.71
N VAL A 41 -12.46 -12.93 24.89
CA VAL A 41 -13.77 -13.44 25.32
C VAL A 41 -13.79 -14.93 25.08
N TRP A 42 -14.01 -15.71 26.14
CA TRP A 42 -14.19 -17.15 26.05
C TRP A 42 -15.68 -17.49 25.99
N LEU A 43 -16.02 -18.42 25.12
CA LEU A 43 -17.40 -18.85 24.91
C LEU A 43 -17.66 -20.14 25.70
N PRO A 44 -18.74 -20.20 26.51
CA PRO A 44 -19.17 -21.47 27.09
C PRO A 44 -19.68 -22.40 25.99
N ARG A 45 -19.66 -23.71 26.24
CA ARG A 45 -20.14 -24.73 25.30
C ARG A 45 -21.54 -24.44 24.75
N SER A 46 -22.44 -23.90 25.58
CA SER A 46 -23.81 -23.55 25.19
C SER A 46 -23.92 -22.42 24.16
N ALA A 47 -22.90 -21.58 24.05
CA ALA A 47 -22.83 -20.49 23.08
C ALA A 47 -22.09 -20.87 21.78
N LEU A 48 -21.45 -22.05 21.73
CA LEU A 48 -20.76 -22.51 20.54
C LEU A 48 -21.75 -23.00 19.47
N PRO A 49 -21.53 -22.68 18.19
CA PRO A 49 -22.34 -23.20 17.11
C PRO A 49 -22.32 -24.73 17.09
N ARG A 50 -23.44 -25.35 16.71
CA ARG A 50 -23.52 -26.82 16.57
C ARG A 50 -22.49 -27.37 15.60
N ALA A 51 -22.18 -26.60 14.54
CA ALA A 51 -21.14 -26.93 13.56
C ALA A 51 -19.77 -27.14 14.23
N VAL A 52 -19.44 -26.37 15.28
CA VAL A 52 -18.21 -26.54 16.05
C VAL A 52 -18.33 -27.74 16.97
N THR A 53 -19.35 -27.80 17.82
CA THR A 53 -19.46 -28.83 18.88
C THR A 53 -19.66 -30.27 18.37
N ARG A 54 -20.04 -30.43 17.10
CA ARG A 54 -20.22 -31.74 16.44
C ARG A 54 -19.06 -32.08 15.52
N HIS A 55 -18.10 -31.18 15.34
CA HIS A 55 -16.94 -31.43 14.50
C HIS A 55 -16.06 -32.52 15.13
N PRO A 56 -15.48 -33.44 14.35
CA PRO A 56 -14.59 -34.48 14.87
C PRO A 56 -13.41 -33.92 15.68
N ASP A 57 -12.89 -32.78 15.27
CA ASP A 57 -11.74 -32.11 15.93
C ASP A 57 -12.14 -31.19 17.11
N TYR A 58 -13.40 -31.26 17.57
CA TYR A 58 -13.81 -30.52 18.76
C TYR A 58 -13.27 -31.18 20.03
N ASP A 59 -12.55 -30.39 20.83
CA ASP A 59 -12.01 -30.79 22.13
C ASP A 59 -12.87 -30.18 23.24
N GLU A 60 -13.53 -31.01 24.04
CA GLU A 60 -14.39 -30.55 25.13
C GLU A 60 -13.61 -29.87 26.26
N GLU A 61 -12.34 -30.22 26.46
CA GLU A 61 -11.45 -29.56 27.43
C GLU A 61 -10.83 -28.27 26.87
N GLY A 62 -10.95 -28.05 25.56
CA GLY A 62 -10.47 -26.90 24.84
C GLY A 62 -11.22 -25.60 25.19
N ARG A 63 -10.49 -24.47 25.12
CA ARG A 63 -11.10 -23.14 25.27
C ARG A 63 -11.31 -22.50 23.91
N TYR A 64 -12.58 -22.28 23.58
CA TYR A 64 -12.98 -21.59 22.37
C TYR A 64 -13.41 -20.16 22.70
N GLY A 65 -12.96 -19.21 21.90
CA GLY A 65 -13.19 -17.80 22.17
C GLY A 65 -12.80 -16.93 20.99
N ALA A 66 -12.83 -15.62 21.21
CA ALA A 66 -12.40 -14.64 20.25
C ALA A 66 -11.62 -13.53 20.93
N ILE A 67 -10.67 -12.97 20.20
CA ILE A 67 -10.03 -11.71 20.55
C ILE A 67 -10.86 -10.61 19.90
N LEU A 68 -11.21 -9.57 20.66
CA LEU A 68 -11.96 -8.42 20.18
C LEU A 68 -11.06 -7.18 20.19
N PRO A 69 -10.38 -6.87 19.06
CA PRO A 69 -9.54 -5.70 18.99
C PRO A 69 -10.37 -4.42 19.07
N GLN A 70 -9.87 -3.41 19.79
CA GLN A 70 -10.52 -2.09 19.87
C GLN A 70 -10.14 -1.24 18.66
N VAL A 71 -10.65 -1.61 17.49
CA VAL A 71 -10.35 -0.94 16.22
C VAL A 71 -11.07 0.41 16.15
N VAL A 72 -10.32 1.49 15.98
CA VAL A 72 -10.87 2.79 15.59
C VAL A 72 -10.98 2.81 14.08
N THR A 73 -12.20 2.69 13.54
CA THR A 73 -12.45 2.48 12.10
C THR A 73 -11.90 3.59 11.20
N ALA A 74 -11.99 4.86 11.63
CA ALA A 74 -11.42 6.01 10.93
C ALA A 74 -10.45 6.77 11.86
N GLY A 75 -9.41 6.08 12.33
CA GLY A 75 -8.48 6.62 13.32
C GLY A 75 -7.42 7.57 12.76
N THR A 76 -7.18 7.56 11.45
CA THR A 76 -6.23 8.46 10.78
C THR A 76 -6.92 9.50 9.90
N ILE A 77 -6.19 10.55 9.52
CA ILE A 77 -6.64 11.54 8.51
C ILE A 77 -6.98 10.87 7.17
N THR A 78 -6.32 9.75 6.85
CA THR A 78 -6.57 8.97 5.63
C THR A 78 -7.77 8.04 5.74
N ARG A 79 -8.46 8.05 6.88
CA ARG A 79 -9.58 7.17 7.25
C ARG A 79 -9.17 5.71 7.48
N ARG A 80 -7.87 5.42 7.61
CA ARG A 80 -7.42 4.08 7.95
C ARG A 80 -7.83 3.73 9.37
N ALA A 81 -8.14 2.46 9.54
CA ALA A 81 -8.37 1.89 10.85
C ALA A 81 -7.07 1.94 11.68
N VAL A 82 -7.22 2.15 12.98
CA VAL A 82 -6.09 2.16 13.92
C VAL A 82 -6.37 1.16 15.04
N GLU A 83 -5.44 0.24 15.22
CA GLU A 83 -5.37 -0.67 16.35
C GLU A 83 -3.88 -1.05 16.54
N PRO A 84 -3.34 -0.94 17.77
CA PRO A 84 -1.89 -0.93 17.99
C PRO A 84 -1.23 -2.33 18.01
N THR A 85 -1.97 -3.42 17.88
CA THR A 85 -1.46 -4.79 17.96
C THR A 85 -1.62 -5.51 16.62
N TRP A 86 -2.85 -5.75 16.21
CA TRP A 86 -3.25 -6.54 15.04
C TRP A 86 -3.03 -5.80 13.73
N LEU A 87 -3.33 -4.50 13.65
CA LEU A 87 -3.06 -3.71 12.45
C LEU A 87 -1.57 -3.35 12.26
N THR A 88 -0.73 -3.72 13.23
CA THR A 88 0.73 -3.59 13.17
C THR A 88 1.44 -4.95 13.27
N ALA A 89 0.67 -6.05 13.23
CA ALA A 89 1.20 -7.38 13.43
C ALA A 89 2.15 -7.75 12.29
N SER A 90 3.38 -8.12 12.65
CA SER A 90 4.36 -8.57 11.68
C SER A 90 4.08 -10.01 11.23
N ASN A 91 4.61 -10.37 10.07
CA ASN A 91 4.73 -11.77 9.67
C ASN A 91 5.83 -12.48 10.48
N ALA A 92 5.75 -13.80 10.54
CA ALA A 92 6.73 -14.63 11.23
C ALA A 92 8.14 -14.41 10.66
N ARG A 93 9.10 -14.16 11.54
CA ARG A 93 10.51 -14.01 11.20
C ARG A 93 11.37 -14.92 12.09
N PRO A 94 12.31 -15.68 11.50
CA PRO A 94 13.12 -16.65 12.24
C PRO A 94 14.05 -15.98 13.26
N ASP A 95 14.30 -14.67 13.13
CA ASP A 95 15.18 -13.90 13.99
C ASP A 95 14.42 -13.00 14.98
N ARG A 96 13.11 -13.22 15.22
CA ARG A 96 12.30 -12.38 16.12
C ARG A 96 11.32 -13.20 16.96
N VAL A 97 11.43 -13.09 18.28
CA VAL A 97 10.52 -13.71 19.25
C VAL A 97 9.12 -13.12 19.13
N GLY A 98 8.09 -13.97 19.05
CA GLY A 98 6.68 -13.59 19.02
C GLY A 98 6.22 -12.96 17.70
N SER A 99 7.06 -13.00 16.66
CA SER A 99 6.69 -12.49 15.33
C SER A 99 5.65 -13.36 14.61
N GLU A 100 5.44 -14.59 15.08
CA GLU A 100 4.41 -15.54 14.64
C GLU A 100 3.00 -15.25 15.19
N LEU A 101 2.81 -14.14 15.91
CA LEU A 101 1.55 -13.81 16.61
C LEU A 101 0.29 -14.02 15.75
N LYS A 102 0.32 -13.63 14.47
CA LYS A 102 -0.82 -13.81 13.56
C LYS A 102 -1.27 -15.28 13.52
N ALA A 103 -0.33 -16.22 13.42
CA ALA A 103 -0.64 -17.65 13.27
C ALA A 103 -1.24 -18.27 14.54
N MET A 104 -1.16 -17.58 15.68
CA MET A 104 -1.84 -18.01 16.91
C MET A 104 -3.34 -17.74 16.87
N VAL A 105 -3.82 -16.91 15.93
CA VAL A 105 -5.25 -16.75 15.65
C VAL A 105 -5.68 -17.87 14.71
N GLN A 106 -6.52 -18.75 15.22
CA GLN A 106 -6.95 -19.97 14.56
C GLN A 106 -8.47 -19.97 14.37
N ALA A 107 -8.94 -20.59 13.29
CA ALA A 107 -10.35 -20.85 13.08
C ALA A 107 -10.83 -21.96 14.04
N PRO A 108 -12.04 -21.86 14.60
CA PRO A 108 -12.63 -22.96 15.35
C PRO A 108 -12.94 -24.16 14.43
N PRO A 109 -13.06 -25.39 14.99
CA PRO A 109 -13.45 -26.58 14.23
C PRO A 109 -14.70 -26.36 13.35
N GLY A 110 -14.66 -26.85 12.11
CA GLY A 110 -15.71 -26.66 11.10
C GLY A 110 -15.71 -25.29 10.40
N TYR A 111 -14.74 -24.43 10.71
CA TYR A 111 -14.53 -23.14 10.04
C TYR A 111 -13.09 -23.02 9.53
N VAL A 112 -12.92 -22.17 8.53
CA VAL A 112 -11.62 -21.80 7.94
C VAL A 112 -11.55 -20.29 7.75
N LEU A 113 -10.34 -19.76 7.64
CA LEU A 113 -10.06 -18.39 7.24
C LEU A 113 -9.88 -18.33 5.73
N VAL A 114 -10.73 -17.56 5.06
CA VAL A 114 -10.63 -17.27 3.62
C VAL A 114 -10.20 -15.83 3.45
N GLY A 115 -9.19 -15.56 2.63
CA GLY A 115 -8.87 -14.18 2.27
C GLY A 115 -7.75 -14.04 1.28
N ALA A 116 -7.40 -12.80 0.96
CA ALA A 116 -6.35 -12.51 -0.01
C ALA A 116 -5.61 -11.21 0.34
N ASP A 117 -4.40 -11.07 -0.20
CA ASP A 117 -3.61 -9.84 -0.21
C ASP A 117 -3.84 -9.12 -1.55
N VAL A 118 -4.23 -7.84 -1.54
CA VAL A 118 -4.40 -7.07 -2.78
C VAL A 118 -3.02 -6.64 -3.28
N ASP A 119 -2.49 -7.39 -4.25
CA ASP A 119 -1.18 -7.08 -4.84
C ASP A 119 -1.08 -5.63 -5.34
N SER A 120 -0.15 -4.90 -4.73
CA SER A 120 0.22 -3.54 -5.15
C SER A 120 -0.97 -2.58 -5.25
N GLN A 121 -1.96 -2.69 -4.35
CA GLN A 121 -3.21 -1.92 -4.37
C GLN A 121 -2.98 -0.41 -4.61
N GLU A 122 -2.17 0.21 -3.76
CA GLU A 122 -1.92 1.66 -3.82
C GLU A 122 -1.17 2.08 -5.08
N LEU A 123 -0.25 1.23 -5.57
CA LEU A 123 0.47 1.45 -6.82
C LEU A 123 -0.47 1.39 -8.02
N TRP A 124 -1.39 0.42 -8.04
CA TRP A 124 -2.41 0.32 -9.09
C TRP A 124 -3.34 1.53 -9.09
N ILE A 125 -3.83 1.96 -7.92
CA ILE A 125 -4.66 3.17 -7.80
C ILE A 125 -3.92 4.41 -8.34
N ALA A 126 -2.66 4.58 -7.95
CA ALA A 126 -1.84 5.69 -8.45
C ALA A 126 -1.63 5.61 -9.97
N ALA A 127 -1.40 4.40 -10.50
CA ALA A 127 -1.19 4.17 -11.93
C ALA A 127 -2.43 4.49 -12.75
N VAL A 128 -3.60 3.95 -12.37
CA VAL A 128 -4.85 4.18 -13.09
C VAL A 128 -5.28 5.64 -13.05
N LEU A 129 -4.95 6.38 -11.98
CA LEU A 129 -5.16 7.84 -11.92
C LEU A 129 -4.32 8.59 -12.95
N GLY A 130 -3.05 8.22 -13.12
CA GLY A 130 -2.19 8.80 -14.14
C GLY A 130 -2.64 8.44 -15.55
N ASP A 131 -3.00 7.18 -15.79
CA ASP A 131 -3.49 6.70 -17.08
C ASP A 131 -4.80 7.39 -17.50
N ALA A 132 -5.74 7.51 -16.58
CA ALA A 132 -7.00 8.22 -16.81
C ALA A 132 -6.78 9.70 -17.10
N HIS A 133 -5.81 10.35 -16.45
CA HIS A 133 -5.47 11.75 -16.69
C HIS A 133 -4.80 11.98 -18.04
N PHE A 134 -3.94 11.05 -18.48
CA PHE A 134 -3.11 11.24 -19.66
C PHE A 134 -3.87 11.01 -20.96
N ALA A 135 -4.38 9.78 -21.17
CA ALA A 135 -5.03 9.41 -22.42
C ALA A 135 -6.35 8.64 -22.22
N GLY A 136 -6.78 8.40 -20.97
CA GLY A 136 -8.01 7.67 -20.71
C GLY A 136 -7.94 6.19 -21.11
N MET A 137 -6.77 5.58 -21.00
CA MET A 137 -6.55 4.17 -21.39
C MET A 137 -5.55 3.51 -20.43
N HIS A 138 -5.86 2.29 -19.97
CA HIS A 138 -4.97 1.56 -19.06
C HIS A 138 -3.58 1.35 -19.67
N GLY A 139 -2.54 1.63 -18.88
CA GLY A 139 -1.16 1.43 -19.29
C GLY A 139 -0.62 2.43 -20.30
N CYS A 140 -1.33 3.53 -20.59
CA CYS A 140 -0.85 4.54 -21.53
C CYS A 140 0.33 5.36 -20.98
N THR A 141 0.53 5.39 -19.67
CA THR A 141 1.74 5.98 -19.05
C THR A 141 2.81 4.92 -18.81
N ALA A 142 4.08 5.34 -18.75
CA ALA A 142 5.16 4.43 -18.40
C ALA A 142 4.93 3.76 -17.03
N PHE A 143 4.41 4.51 -16.06
CA PHE A 143 4.04 3.99 -14.75
C PHE A 143 2.89 2.96 -14.80
N GLY A 144 1.84 3.26 -15.56
CA GLY A 144 0.74 2.34 -15.85
C GLY A 144 1.23 1.03 -16.45
N TRP A 145 2.05 1.14 -17.50
CA TRP A 145 2.62 -0.03 -18.19
C TRP A 145 3.49 -0.89 -17.28
N MET A 146 4.36 -0.27 -16.49
CA MET A 146 5.20 -0.97 -15.51
C MET A 146 4.38 -1.67 -14.43
N THR A 147 3.24 -1.10 -14.03
CA THR A 147 2.35 -1.71 -13.03
C THR A 147 1.53 -2.87 -13.62
N LEU A 148 1.08 -2.78 -14.86
CA LEU A 148 0.23 -3.79 -15.51
C LEU A 148 1.00 -4.98 -16.10
N GLN A 149 2.19 -4.73 -16.67
CA GLN A 149 2.96 -5.74 -17.43
C GLN A 149 4.39 -5.92 -16.91
N GLY A 150 4.83 -5.12 -15.92
CA GLY A 150 6.15 -5.25 -15.33
C GLY A 150 6.32 -6.59 -14.61
N ARG A 151 7.46 -7.25 -14.83
CA ARG A 151 7.78 -8.52 -14.18
C ARG A 151 9.09 -8.41 -13.42
N LYS A 152 9.08 -8.88 -12.17
CA LYS A 152 10.28 -9.00 -11.31
C LYS A 152 11.37 -9.83 -11.99
N SER A 153 11.01 -10.97 -12.58
CA SER A 153 11.95 -11.88 -13.23
C SER A 153 12.66 -11.26 -14.44
N ARG A 154 12.01 -10.32 -15.14
CA ARG A 154 12.59 -9.61 -16.30
C ARG A 154 13.20 -8.26 -15.93
N GLY A 155 13.16 -7.86 -14.66
CA GLY A 155 13.60 -6.55 -14.20
C GLY A 155 12.82 -5.39 -14.83
N THR A 156 11.60 -5.64 -15.33
CA THR A 156 10.76 -4.63 -15.99
C THR A 156 9.74 -3.99 -15.05
N ASP A 157 9.59 -4.50 -13.83
CA ASP A 157 8.76 -3.85 -12.82
C ASP A 157 9.39 -2.56 -12.29
N LEU A 158 8.53 -1.69 -11.77
CA LEU A 158 8.89 -0.38 -11.21
C LEU A 158 10.09 -0.43 -10.25
N HIS A 159 10.09 -1.39 -9.32
CA HIS A 159 11.13 -1.47 -8.30
C HIS A 159 12.47 -1.89 -8.90
N SER A 160 12.48 -2.83 -9.85
CA SER A 160 13.70 -3.24 -10.54
C SER A 160 14.27 -2.14 -11.42
N LYS A 161 13.41 -1.37 -12.11
CA LYS A 161 13.85 -0.20 -12.89
C LYS A 161 14.48 0.87 -12.00
N THR A 162 13.83 1.19 -10.88
CA THR A 162 14.36 2.15 -9.90
C THR A 162 15.69 1.67 -9.30
N ALA A 163 15.76 0.38 -8.94
CA ALA A 163 16.98 -0.26 -8.44
C ALA A 163 18.15 -0.13 -9.42
N ALA A 164 17.90 -0.39 -10.71
CA ALA A 164 18.90 -0.27 -11.76
C ALA A 164 19.35 1.18 -11.98
N THR A 165 18.44 2.15 -11.98
CA THR A 165 18.77 3.58 -12.16
C THR A 165 19.64 4.13 -11.02
N VAL A 166 19.37 3.73 -9.78
CA VAL A 166 20.08 4.26 -8.60
C VAL A 166 21.29 3.42 -8.20
N GLY A 167 21.33 2.16 -8.63
CA GLY A 167 22.36 1.18 -8.24
C GLY A 167 22.16 0.66 -6.81
N ILE A 168 20.91 0.31 -6.45
CA ILE A 168 20.54 -0.26 -5.14
C ILE A 168 19.83 -1.60 -5.31
N SER A 169 19.64 -2.35 -4.22
CA SER A 169 18.86 -3.59 -4.26
C SER A 169 17.37 -3.29 -4.54
N ARG A 170 16.65 -4.26 -5.11
CA ARG A 170 15.21 -4.13 -5.36
C ARG A 170 14.41 -3.90 -4.07
N GLU A 171 14.79 -4.54 -2.97
CA GLU A 171 14.12 -4.36 -1.67
C GLU A 171 14.32 -2.94 -1.13
N HIS A 172 15.52 -2.37 -1.28
CA HIS A 172 15.76 -0.96 -0.97
C HIS A 172 14.96 -0.03 -1.89
N ALA A 173 14.90 -0.34 -3.19
CA ALA A 173 14.09 0.41 -4.15
C ALA A 173 12.59 0.33 -3.86
N LYS A 174 12.11 -0.76 -3.26
CA LYS A 174 10.72 -0.88 -2.80
C LYS A 174 10.42 0.16 -1.72
N VAL A 175 11.20 0.18 -0.64
CA VAL A 175 11.08 1.19 0.43
C VAL A 175 11.13 2.60 -0.15
N PHE A 176 12.05 2.80 -1.09
CA PHE A 176 12.26 4.07 -1.75
C PHE A 176 11.01 4.52 -2.54
N ASN A 177 10.48 3.67 -3.42
CA ASN A 177 9.34 4.01 -4.28
C ASN A 177 8.09 4.32 -3.47
N TYR A 178 7.81 3.53 -2.44
CA TYR A 178 6.67 3.85 -1.56
C TYR A 178 6.87 5.22 -0.91
N GLY A 179 8.01 5.48 -0.26
CA GLY A 179 8.27 6.80 0.35
C GLY A 179 8.09 7.95 -0.65
N ARG A 180 8.60 7.79 -1.88
CA ARG A 180 8.55 8.80 -2.93
C ARG A 180 7.14 9.04 -3.49
N ILE A 181 6.38 7.98 -3.79
CA ILE A 181 5.00 8.08 -4.27
C ILE A 181 4.14 8.77 -3.21
N TYR A 182 4.43 8.51 -1.93
CA TYR A 182 3.88 9.28 -0.80
C TYR A 182 4.64 10.59 -0.54
N GLY A 183 5.04 11.28 -1.60
CA GLY A 183 5.43 12.68 -1.54
C GLY A 183 6.66 13.00 -0.67
N ALA A 184 7.45 11.99 -0.27
CA ALA A 184 8.75 12.25 0.31
C ALA A 184 9.60 13.04 -0.68
N GLY A 185 10.35 14.02 -0.18
CA GLY A 185 11.21 14.86 -1.01
C GLY A 185 12.59 14.28 -1.23
N GLN A 186 13.39 14.98 -2.05
CA GLN A 186 14.79 14.66 -2.28
C GLN A 186 15.63 14.50 -0.98
N PRO A 187 15.45 15.32 0.09
CA PRO A 187 16.23 15.15 1.31
C PRO A 187 15.97 13.83 2.04
N PHE A 188 14.78 13.25 1.91
CA PHE A 188 14.46 11.93 2.47
C PHE A 188 15.21 10.84 1.71
N ALA A 189 15.19 10.93 0.38
CA ALA A 189 15.91 10.02 -0.50
C ALA A 189 17.41 10.01 -0.23
N GLU A 190 18.03 11.19 -0.08
CA GLU A 190 19.45 11.32 0.24
C GLU A 190 19.82 10.58 1.52
N ARG A 191 19.06 10.81 2.61
CA ARG A 191 19.29 10.14 3.89
C ARG A 191 19.15 8.62 3.76
N LEU A 192 18.13 8.17 3.04
CA LEU A 192 17.86 6.75 2.86
C LEU A 192 18.97 6.07 2.04
N LEU A 193 19.48 6.73 0.99
CA LEU A 193 20.61 6.24 0.20
C LEU A 193 21.88 6.10 1.03
N MET A 194 22.17 7.08 1.88
CA MET A 194 23.32 7.03 2.80
C MET A 194 23.16 5.96 3.89
N GLN A 195 21.92 5.66 4.29
CA GLN A 195 21.63 4.56 5.21
C GLN A 195 21.85 3.18 4.56
N PHE A 196 21.49 3.02 3.30
CA PHE A 196 21.67 1.76 2.57
C PHE A 196 23.10 1.54 2.07
N ASN A 197 23.84 2.63 1.84
CA ASN A 197 25.23 2.55 1.41
C ASN A 197 26.06 3.62 2.13
N HIS A 198 26.74 3.19 3.20
CA HIS A 198 27.59 4.04 4.03
C HIS A 198 28.84 4.58 3.33
N ARG A 199 29.14 4.11 2.09
CA ARG A 199 30.24 4.63 1.28
C ARG A 199 29.84 5.81 0.41
N LEU A 200 28.54 6.09 0.25
CA LEU A 200 28.07 7.25 -0.50
C LEU A 200 28.36 8.53 0.29
N THR A 201 29.03 9.47 -0.37
CA THR A 201 29.13 10.83 0.13
C THR A 201 27.76 11.52 0.03
N ARG A 202 27.58 12.59 0.81
CA ARG A 202 26.36 13.40 0.75
C ARG A 202 26.10 13.98 -0.64
N GLN A 203 27.16 14.36 -1.36
CA GLN A 203 27.05 14.90 -2.72
C GLN A 203 26.57 13.83 -3.70
N GLU A 204 27.20 12.64 -3.69
CA GLU A 204 26.77 11.54 -4.56
C GLU A 204 25.33 11.09 -4.26
N ALA A 205 24.94 11.08 -2.99
CA ALA A 205 23.56 10.79 -2.60
C ALA A 205 22.58 11.85 -3.12
N ALA A 206 22.95 13.13 -3.09
CA ALA A 206 22.15 14.22 -3.64
C ALA A 206 22.01 14.12 -5.16
N ASP A 207 23.11 13.85 -5.87
CA ASP A 207 23.11 13.71 -7.34
C ASP A 207 22.26 12.51 -7.79
N LYS A 208 22.42 11.36 -7.11
CA LYS A 208 21.60 10.16 -7.36
C LYS A 208 20.12 10.41 -7.08
N ALA A 209 19.80 11.07 -5.96
CA ALA A 209 18.42 11.41 -5.63
C ALA A 209 17.84 12.34 -6.70
N GLN A 210 18.55 13.41 -7.07
CA GLN A 210 18.11 14.36 -8.09
C GLN A 210 17.86 13.69 -9.44
N GLN A 211 18.80 12.88 -9.92
CA GLN A 211 18.67 12.14 -11.18
C GLN A 211 17.42 11.25 -11.16
N MET A 212 17.21 10.54 -10.06
CA MET A 212 16.09 9.62 -9.96
C MET A 212 14.75 10.37 -9.83
N TYR A 213 14.65 11.49 -9.10
CA TYR A 213 13.44 12.31 -9.10
C TYR A 213 13.14 12.90 -10.49
N ALA A 214 14.17 13.32 -11.23
CA ALA A 214 14.01 13.81 -12.58
C ALA A 214 13.50 12.72 -13.55
N VAL A 215 14.02 11.49 -13.47
CA VAL A 215 13.56 10.36 -14.30
C VAL A 215 12.15 9.90 -13.92
N THR A 216 11.82 9.89 -12.63
CA THR A 216 10.53 9.36 -12.15
C THR A 216 9.45 10.43 -12.12
N LYS A 217 9.57 11.41 -11.22
CA LYS A 217 8.59 12.49 -11.04
C LYS A 217 8.61 13.47 -12.21
N GLY A 218 9.76 13.68 -12.84
CA GLY A 218 9.93 14.65 -13.92
C GLY A 218 10.44 16.00 -13.42
N LEU A 219 10.49 16.96 -14.33
CA LEU A 219 10.87 18.33 -14.05
C LEU A 219 9.63 19.21 -13.95
N ARG A 220 9.63 20.14 -13.00
CA ARG A 220 8.53 21.09 -12.83
C ARG A 220 8.60 22.17 -13.91
N ARG A 221 7.50 22.36 -14.61
CA ARG A 221 7.31 23.29 -15.72
C ARG A 221 6.11 24.18 -15.42
N TYR A 222 6.10 25.36 -16.04
CA TYR A 222 5.13 26.41 -15.72
C TYR A 222 4.50 26.98 -16.99
N ARG A 223 3.21 27.27 -16.93
CA ARG A 223 2.52 28.08 -17.94
C ARG A 223 2.37 29.49 -17.38
N LEU A 224 2.73 30.47 -18.19
CA LEU A 224 2.64 31.87 -17.79
C LEU A 224 1.18 32.31 -17.76
N SER A 225 0.84 33.19 -16.83
CA SER A 225 -0.44 33.90 -16.82
C SER A 225 -0.46 35.01 -17.88
N ASP A 226 -1.62 35.63 -18.09
CA ASP A 226 -1.71 36.82 -18.96
C ASP A 226 -0.77 37.94 -18.52
N GLU A 227 -0.60 38.16 -17.20
CA GLU A 227 0.39 39.10 -16.67
C GLU A 227 1.83 38.66 -16.97
N GLY A 228 2.12 37.36 -16.85
CA GLY A 228 3.42 36.77 -17.15
C GLY A 228 3.78 36.90 -18.63
N GLU A 229 2.83 36.63 -19.52
CA GLU A 229 2.95 36.79 -20.97
C GLU A 229 3.17 38.25 -21.35
N TRP A 230 2.40 39.16 -20.76
CA TRP A 230 2.58 40.59 -20.94
C TRP A 230 3.98 41.04 -20.51
N LEU A 231 4.48 40.54 -19.37
CA LEU A 231 5.83 40.85 -18.88
C LEU A 231 6.92 40.37 -19.85
N VAL A 232 6.79 39.15 -20.38
CA VAL A 232 7.75 38.62 -21.36
C VAL A 232 7.82 39.51 -22.60
N ARG A 233 6.67 39.94 -23.13
CA ARG A 233 6.60 40.84 -24.30
C ARG A 233 7.14 42.23 -24.00
N GLN A 234 6.80 42.79 -22.84
CA GLN A 234 7.19 44.15 -22.45
C GLN A 234 8.66 44.31 -22.08
N LEU A 235 9.28 43.23 -21.61
CA LEU A 235 10.68 43.20 -21.20
C LEU A 235 11.58 42.56 -22.27
N ASP A 236 11.00 42.18 -23.41
CA ASP A 236 11.67 41.49 -24.52
C ASP A 236 12.56 40.33 -24.06
N LEU A 237 12.01 39.48 -23.18
CA LEU A 237 12.78 38.41 -22.56
C LEU A 237 12.83 37.19 -23.48
N PRO A 238 14.03 36.68 -23.81
CA PRO A 238 14.13 35.40 -24.50
C PRO A 238 13.78 34.30 -23.49
N VAL A 239 12.72 33.57 -23.81
CA VAL A 239 12.12 32.48 -23.03
C VAL A 239 11.87 31.31 -23.97
N GLU A 240 12.51 30.18 -23.67
CA GLU A 240 12.26 28.94 -24.41
C GLU A 240 10.95 28.30 -23.95
N ARG A 241 10.16 27.83 -24.93
CA ARG A 241 8.86 27.20 -24.70
C ARG A 241 8.85 25.81 -25.33
N THR A 242 8.17 24.88 -24.66
CA THR A 242 7.78 23.62 -25.30
C THR A 242 6.66 23.87 -26.32
N GLU A 243 6.35 22.88 -27.15
CA GLU A 243 5.24 22.95 -28.12
C GLU A 243 3.91 23.32 -27.45
N ASP A 244 3.62 22.79 -26.25
CA ASP A 244 2.41 23.11 -25.48
C ASP A 244 2.49 24.41 -24.65
N GLY A 245 3.52 25.23 -24.87
CA GLY A 245 3.69 26.56 -24.27
C GLY A 245 4.24 26.58 -22.83
N TRP A 246 4.88 25.51 -22.36
CA TRP A 246 5.46 25.46 -21.01
C TRP A 246 6.87 26.03 -20.97
N VAL A 247 7.22 26.71 -19.87
CA VAL A 247 8.54 27.29 -19.62
C VAL A 247 9.28 26.58 -18.48
N SER A 248 10.60 26.69 -18.47
CA SER A 248 11.45 26.14 -17.42
C SER A 248 11.39 26.97 -16.13
N LEU A 249 11.82 26.38 -15.01
CA LEU A 249 12.00 27.13 -13.75
C LEU A 249 13.06 28.24 -13.89
N GLN A 250 14.08 28.06 -14.73
CA GLN A 250 15.13 29.05 -14.94
C GLN A 250 14.56 30.29 -15.63
N ASP A 251 13.76 30.08 -16.68
CA ASP A 251 13.07 31.16 -17.39
C ASP A 251 12.06 31.87 -16.51
N LEU A 252 11.27 31.11 -15.73
CA LEU A 252 10.33 31.70 -14.77
C LEU A 252 11.05 32.60 -13.76
N ARG A 253 12.18 32.13 -13.20
CA ARG A 253 13.00 32.92 -12.26
C ARG A 253 13.58 34.17 -12.93
N LYS A 254 13.96 34.08 -14.20
CA LYS A 254 14.43 35.23 -15.00
C LYS A 254 13.32 36.27 -15.16
N ILE A 255 12.12 35.85 -15.56
CA ILE A 255 10.93 36.72 -15.68
C ILE A 255 10.63 37.41 -14.34
N GLN A 256 10.55 36.64 -13.25
CA GLN A 256 10.28 37.19 -11.92
C GLN A 256 11.34 38.19 -11.46
N ARG A 257 12.62 37.90 -11.73
CA ARG A 257 13.74 38.78 -11.38
C ARG A 257 13.67 40.12 -12.12
N GLU A 258 13.43 40.09 -13.43
CA GLU A 258 13.34 41.32 -14.24
C GLU A 258 12.06 42.11 -13.94
N ALA A 259 10.93 41.42 -13.73
CA ALA A 259 9.68 42.06 -13.29
C ALA A 259 9.85 42.79 -11.95
N SER A 260 10.58 42.19 -11.01
CA SER A 260 10.88 42.79 -9.70
C SER A 260 11.80 44.01 -9.80
N ARG A 261 12.68 44.07 -10.81
CA ARG A 261 13.51 45.25 -11.09
C ARG A 261 12.69 46.42 -11.62
N LYS A 262 11.71 46.15 -12.51
CA LYS A 262 10.83 47.18 -13.08
C LYS A 262 9.82 47.73 -12.08
N SER A 263 9.29 46.91 -11.16
CA SER A 263 8.43 47.36 -10.08
C SER A 263 8.61 46.54 -8.82
N ARG A 264 9.44 47.03 -7.89
CA ARG A 264 9.74 46.37 -6.60
C ARG A 264 8.53 46.25 -5.66
N ARG A 265 7.47 47.06 -5.85
CA ARG A 265 6.30 47.12 -4.97
C ARG A 265 5.09 46.34 -5.49
N LYS A 266 5.03 45.98 -6.78
CA LYS A 266 3.91 45.20 -7.34
C LYS A 266 4.22 43.71 -7.20
N LYS A 267 3.30 42.96 -6.60
CA LYS A 267 3.30 41.50 -6.63
C LYS A 267 2.70 41.07 -7.96
N TRP A 268 3.51 40.46 -8.81
CA TRP A 268 3.10 39.96 -10.12
C TRP A 268 2.66 38.51 -10.02
N GLU A 269 1.49 38.18 -10.54
CA GLU A 269 1.04 36.79 -10.65
C GLU A 269 1.53 36.24 -11.99
N VAL A 270 2.75 35.71 -12.03
CA VAL A 270 3.42 35.31 -13.29
C VAL A 270 3.01 33.91 -13.77
N VAL A 271 2.54 33.05 -12.87
CA VAL A 271 2.27 31.63 -13.14
C VAL A 271 0.77 31.41 -13.13
N ALA A 272 0.23 30.87 -14.24
CA ALA A 272 -1.14 30.37 -14.29
C ALA A 272 -1.19 28.90 -13.86
N GLU A 273 -0.32 28.06 -14.43
CA GLU A 273 -0.35 26.62 -14.20
C GLU A 273 1.04 26.06 -13.94
N ARG A 274 1.09 24.93 -13.24
CA ARG A 274 2.32 24.19 -12.95
C ARG A 274 2.07 22.71 -13.13
N ALA A 275 2.99 22.02 -13.79
CA ALA A 275 2.91 20.59 -14.01
C ALA A 275 4.30 19.95 -13.93
N TRP A 276 4.33 18.67 -13.57
CA TRP A 276 5.49 17.81 -13.76
C TRP A 276 5.49 17.29 -15.20
N MET A 277 6.64 17.30 -15.86
CA MET A 277 6.79 16.79 -17.23
C MET A 277 8.09 16.01 -17.41
N GLY A 278 8.06 15.03 -18.31
CA GLY A 278 9.23 14.25 -18.75
C GLY A 278 9.67 13.13 -17.80
N GLY A 279 8.92 12.87 -16.71
CA GLY A 279 9.15 11.74 -15.83
C GLY A 279 8.16 10.60 -16.09
N THR A 280 8.54 9.37 -15.73
CA THR A 280 7.69 8.19 -15.88
C THR A 280 6.36 8.26 -15.13
N GLU A 281 6.30 9.07 -14.08
CA GLU A 281 5.16 9.20 -13.14
C GLU A 281 4.58 10.61 -13.11
N SER A 282 5.03 11.50 -14.01
CA SER A 282 4.60 12.91 -14.04
C SER A 282 3.07 13.05 -14.06
N GLU A 283 2.40 12.27 -14.90
CA GLU A 283 0.93 12.29 -15.03
C GLU A 283 0.20 11.88 -13.76
N MET A 284 0.69 10.85 -13.08
CA MET A 284 0.17 10.44 -11.78
C MET A 284 0.32 11.56 -10.75
N PHE A 285 1.49 12.19 -10.65
CA PHE A 285 1.69 13.32 -9.72
C PHE A 285 0.84 14.54 -10.07
N ASN A 286 0.68 14.85 -11.36
CA ASN A 286 -0.19 15.93 -11.82
C ASN A 286 -1.64 15.68 -11.41
N LYS A 287 -2.14 14.46 -11.63
CA LYS A 287 -3.50 14.09 -11.21
C LYS A 287 -3.66 14.16 -9.70
N LEU A 288 -2.74 13.60 -8.92
CA LEU A 288 -2.81 13.65 -7.45
C LEU A 288 -2.75 15.10 -6.92
N GLU A 289 -1.86 15.94 -7.48
CA GLU A 289 -1.78 17.36 -7.12
C GLU A 289 -3.06 18.10 -7.47
N SER A 290 -3.69 17.83 -8.63
CA SER A 290 -4.97 18.47 -9.01
C SER A 290 -6.11 18.13 -8.04
N ILE A 291 -6.23 16.86 -7.64
CA ILE A 291 -7.24 16.43 -6.64
C ILE A 291 -6.93 17.10 -5.29
N ALA A 292 -5.67 17.04 -4.87
CA ALA A 292 -5.24 17.60 -3.60
C ALA A 292 -5.48 19.11 -3.52
N MET A 293 -5.31 19.86 -4.63
CA MET A 293 -5.48 21.33 -4.71
C MET A 293 -6.90 21.80 -5.00
N SER A 294 -7.83 20.91 -5.35
CA SER A 294 -9.24 21.27 -5.57
C SER A 294 -9.87 21.91 -4.32
N ASP A 295 -10.87 22.78 -4.51
CA ASP A 295 -11.52 23.51 -3.41
C ASP A 295 -12.05 22.59 -2.32
N THR A 296 -12.60 21.44 -2.73
CA THR A 296 -13.07 20.37 -1.85
C THR A 296 -12.40 19.05 -2.24
N PRO A 297 -11.18 18.77 -1.74
CA PRO A 297 -10.46 17.54 -2.08
C PRO A 297 -11.24 16.32 -1.64
N CYS A 298 -11.59 15.48 -2.61
CA CYS A 298 -12.35 14.25 -2.42
C CYS A 298 -11.63 13.07 -3.09
N THR A 299 -11.84 11.87 -2.55
CA THR A 299 -11.41 10.65 -3.24
C THR A 299 -12.19 10.47 -4.54
N PRO A 300 -11.54 9.95 -5.60
CA PRO A 300 -12.12 9.90 -6.94
C PRO A 300 -13.26 8.88 -7.09
N VAL A 301 -13.34 7.87 -6.21
CA VAL A 301 -14.28 6.75 -6.37
C VAL A 301 -15.54 6.94 -5.52
N LEU A 302 -15.38 7.10 -4.20
CA LEU A 302 -16.51 7.28 -3.27
C LEU A 302 -16.76 8.74 -2.88
N GLY A 303 -15.97 9.70 -3.38
CA GLY A 303 -16.18 11.12 -3.07
C GLY A 303 -15.92 11.49 -1.61
N CYS A 304 -15.12 10.72 -0.89
CA CYS A 304 -14.83 10.97 0.52
C CYS A 304 -13.92 12.20 0.65
N ARG A 305 -14.37 13.20 1.40
CA ARG A 305 -13.68 14.49 1.55
C ARG A 305 -12.55 14.43 2.59
N ILE A 306 -11.48 15.19 2.37
CA ILE A 306 -10.42 15.38 3.35
C ILE A 306 -10.96 16.13 4.59
N SER A 307 -10.25 16.04 5.72
CA SER A 307 -10.56 16.88 6.88
C SER A 307 -10.56 18.37 6.50
N ARG A 308 -11.57 19.12 6.98
CA ARG A 308 -11.71 20.57 6.75
C ARG A 308 -10.46 21.37 7.12
N ALA A 309 -9.69 20.89 8.11
CA ALA A 309 -8.45 21.54 8.55
C ALA A 309 -7.29 21.44 7.52
N LEU A 310 -7.42 20.61 6.49
CA LEU A 310 -6.41 20.42 5.43
C LEU A 310 -6.91 20.85 4.04
N GLU A 311 -8.07 21.52 3.99
CA GLU A 311 -8.60 22.08 2.76
C GLU A 311 -7.78 23.30 2.31
N PRO A 312 -7.68 23.58 1.00
CA PRO A 312 -6.93 24.74 0.52
C PRO A 312 -7.45 26.07 1.08
N SER A 313 -8.74 26.16 1.43
CA SER A 313 -9.30 27.34 2.11
C SER A 313 -8.68 27.59 3.50
N ALA A 314 -8.25 26.54 4.20
CA ALA A 314 -7.69 26.60 5.54
C ALA A 314 -6.15 26.68 5.54
N VAL A 315 -5.48 25.93 4.66
CA VAL A 315 -4.01 25.78 4.66
C VAL A 315 -3.33 26.39 3.43
N GLN A 316 -4.10 26.93 2.49
CA GLN A 316 -3.60 27.46 1.22
C GLN A 316 -2.74 26.40 0.48
N GLY A 317 -1.45 26.68 0.30
CA GLY A 317 -0.46 25.80 -0.32
C GLY A 317 0.37 24.96 0.64
N GLU A 318 0.07 24.98 1.95
CA GLU A 318 0.80 24.18 2.94
C GLU A 318 0.35 22.71 2.93
N PHE A 319 1.19 21.85 3.53
CA PHE A 319 0.96 20.40 3.69
C PHE A 319 0.66 19.63 2.39
N MET A 320 1.14 20.12 1.25
CA MET A 320 0.90 19.47 -0.06
C MET A 320 1.34 18.01 -0.11
N THR A 321 2.47 17.66 0.48
CA THR A 321 2.91 16.26 0.60
C THR A 321 1.86 15.41 1.32
N SER A 322 1.38 15.87 2.48
CA SER A 322 0.36 15.14 3.25
C SER A 322 -0.96 15.01 2.50
N ARG A 323 -1.37 16.06 1.77
CA ARG A 323 -2.61 16.07 0.97
C ARG A 323 -2.53 15.13 -0.24
N VAL A 324 -1.40 15.12 -0.95
CA VAL A 324 -1.15 14.17 -2.06
C VAL A 324 -1.16 12.72 -1.55
N ASN A 325 -0.54 12.46 -0.41
CA ASN A 325 -0.53 11.13 0.21
C ASN A 325 -1.92 10.69 0.62
N TRP A 326 -2.71 11.64 1.14
CA TRP A 326 -4.08 11.39 1.52
C TRP A 326 -4.92 10.91 0.34
N VAL A 327 -4.73 11.46 -0.86
CA VAL A 327 -5.49 11.03 -2.05
C VAL A 327 -5.32 9.53 -2.30
N VAL A 328 -4.10 9.02 -2.34
CA VAL A 328 -3.83 7.58 -2.60
C VAL A 328 -4.30 6.72 -1.42
N GLN A 329 -3.87 7.05 -0.20
CA GLN A 329 -4.16 6.23 0.98
C GLN A 329 -5.64 6.20 1.32
N SER A 330 -6.35 7.32 1.14
CA SER A 330 -7.78 7.38 1.37
C SER A 330 -8.55 6.69 0.24
N SER A 331 -8.06 6.74 -1.00
CA SER A 331 -8.62 5.91 -2.07
C SER A 331 -8.43 4.41 -1.81
N ALA A 332 -7.32 3.99 -1.18
CA ALA A 332 -7.15 2.59 -0.74
C ALA A 332 -8.20 2.18 0.31
N VAL A 333 -8.62 3.11 1.19
CA VAL A 333 -9.74 2.86 2.12
C VAL A 333 -11.08 2.74 1.37
N ASP A 334 -11.29 3.51 0.29
CA ASP A 334 -12.47 3.33 -0.57
C ASP A 334 -12.49 1.93 -1.20
N TYR A 335 -11.34 1.44 -1.63
CA TYR A 335 -11.18 0.08 -2.15
C TYR A 335 -11.58 -0.95 -1.10
N LEU A 336 -11.07 -0.83 0.13
CA LEU A 336 -11.44 -1.73 1.23
C LEU A 336 -12.96 -1.70 1.49
N HIS A 337 -13.57 -0.52 1.54
CA HIS A 337 -15.01 -0.41 1.77
C HIS A 337 -15.83 -1.08 0.66
N LEU A 338 -15.47 -0.88 -0.60
CA LEU A 338 -16.12 -1.57 -1.72
C LEU A 338 -15.98 -3.08 -1.61
N MET A 339 -14.79 -3.58 -1.24
CA MET A 339 -14.60 -5.01 -1.02
C MET A 339 -15.48 -5.55 0.10
N LEU A 340 -15.51 -4.88 1.26
CA LEU A 340 -16.29 -5.32 2.41
C LEU A 340 -17.80 -5.32 2.10
N VAL A 341 -18.29 -4.30 1.40
CA VAL A 341 -19.69 -4.19 1.02
C VAL A 341 -20.07 -5.25 -0.01
N ALA A 342 -19.28 -5.41 -1.07
CA ALA A 342 -19.54 -6.40 -2.10
C ALA A 342 -19.46 -7.84 -1.56
N MET A 343 -18.46 -8.14 -0.72
CA MET A 343 -18.35 -9.46 -0.10
C MET A 343 -19.52 -9.75 0.84
N LYS A 344 -19.93 -8.77 1.65
CA LYS A 344 -21.11 -8.90 2.51
C LYS A 344 -22.37 -9.16 1.68
N TRP A 345 -22.58 -8.41 0.60
CA TRP A 345 -23.71 -8.59 -0.30
C TRP A 345 -23.71 -10.00 -0.93
N LEU A 346 -22.57 -10.47 -1.44
CA LEU A 346 -22.45 -11.82 -2.01
C LEU A 346 -22.71 -12.92 -0.97
N PHE A 347 -22.27 -12.72 0.28
CA PHE A 347 -22.54 -13.67 1.35
C PHE A 347 -24.04 -13.77 1.66
N GLU A 348 -24.74 -12.63 1.70
CA GLU A 348 -26.17 -12.56 1.94
C GLU A 348 -26.97 -13.14 0.76
N GLU A 349 -26.66 -12.73 -0.48
CA GLU A 349 -27.37 -13.14 -1.69
C GLU A 349 -27.26 -14.66 -1.95
N PHE A 350 -26.06 -15.22 -1.80
CA PHE A 350 -25.81 -16.63 -2.09
C PHE A 350 -25.86 -17.51 -0.84
N ALA A 351 -26.22 -16.98 0.33
CA ALA A 351 -26.23 -17.73 1.59
C ALA A 351 -24.90 -18.48 1.85
N ILE A 352 -23.79 -17.76 1.73
CA ILE A 352 -22.45 -18.23 2.09
C ILE A 352 -22.28 -17.97 3.59
N ASP A 353 -22.10 -19.03 4.38
CA ASP A 353 -21.94 -18.92 5.83
C ASP A 353 -20.53 -18.43 6.18
N GLY A 354 -20.38 -17.11 6.27
CA GLY A 354 -19.15 -16.49 6.67
C GLY A 354 -19.33 -15.08 7.23
N ARG A 355 -18.26 -14.56 7.82
CA ARG A 355 -18.21 -13.21 8.38
C ARG A 355 -16.85 -12.57 8.18
N PHE A 356 -16.83 -11.25 8.07
CA PHE A 356 -15.58 -10.48 8.13
C PHE A 356 -14.86 -10.74 9.46
N CYS A 357 -13.56 -11.03 9.39
CA CYS A 357 -12.72 -11.29 10.55
C CYS A 357 -11.81 -10.10 10.83
N ILE A 358 -10.92 -9.77 9.88
CA ILE A 358 -9.98 -8.67 10.02
C ILE A 358 -9.50 -8.20 8.64
N SER A 359 -9.11 -6.93 8.56
CA SER A 359 -8.30 -6.41 7.46
C SER A 359 -7.02 -5.82 8.04
N ILE A 360 -5.86 -6.24 7.53
CA ILE A 360 -4.54 -5.81 8.01
C ILE A 360 -3.74 -5.36 6.78
N HIS A 361 -3.38 -4.07 6.73
CA HIS A 361 -2.78 -3.48 5.53
C HIS A 361 -3.69 -3.70 4.30
N ASP A 362 -3.21 -4.44 3.29
CA ASP A 362 -3.91 -4.72 2.05
C ASP A 362 -4.51 -6.15 2.05
N GLU A 363 -4.44 -6.84 3.20
CA GLU A 363 -5.02 -8.17 3.41
C GLU A 363 -6.44 -8.05 3.97
N VAL A 364 -7.37 -8.85 3.45
CA VAL A 364 -8.74 -8.97 3.96
C VAL A 364 -9.03 -10.43 4.24
N ARG A 365 -9.50 -10.76 5.46
CA ARG A 365 -9.73 -12.13 5.92
C ARG A 365 -11.14 -12.27 6.48
N TYR A 366 -11.76 -13.40 6.13
CA TYR A 366 -13.12 -13.79 6.50
C TYR A 366 -13.07 -15.13 7.22
N LEU A 367 -13.88 -15.30 8.26
CA LEU A 367 -14.12 -16.60 8.86
C LEU A 367 -15.32 -17.22 8.16
N VAL A 368 -15.15 -18.39 7.57
CA VAL A 368 -16.14 -19.05 6.70
C VAL A 368 -16.31 -20.49 7.14
N ARG A 369 -17.53 -21.02 7.07
CA ARG A 369 -17.78 -22.43 7.31
C ARG A 369 -17.09 -23.28 6.24
N GLU A 370 -16.51 -24.39 6.64
CA GLU A 370 -15.64 -25.20 5.78
C GLU A 370 -16.34 -25.68 4.49
N GLU A 371 -17.65 -25.95 4.56
CA GLU A 371 -18.49 -26.33 3.41
C GLU A 371 -18.57 -25.24 2.33
N ASP A 372 -18.45 -23.97 2.72
CA ASP A 372 -18.61 -22.81 1.85
C ASP A 372 -17.28 -22.17 1.44
N ARG A 373 -16.13 -22.74 1.85
CA ARG A 373 -14.80 -22.15 1.67
C ARG A 373 -14.46 -21.79 0.21
N TYR A 374 -14.79 -22.67 -0.75
CA TYR A 374 -14.50 -22.43 -2.16
C TYR A 374 -15.48 -21.42 -2.79
N ARG A 375 -16.74 -21.43 -2.35
CA ARG A 375 -17.75 -20.43 -2.76
C ARG A 375 -17.35 -19.04 -2.25
N ALA A 376 -16.88 -18.94 -1.00
CA ALA A 376 -16.34 -17.70 -0.46
C ALA A 376 -15.06 -17.25 -1.19
N ALA A 377 -14.18 -18.18 -1.58
CA ALA A 377 -13.00 -17.83 -2.36
C ALA A 377 -13.38 -17.25 -3.74
N LEU A 378 -14.37 -17.83 -4.42
CA LEU A 378 -14.91 -17.27 -5.66
C LEU A 378 -15.56 -15.90 -5.43
N ALA A 379 -16.36 -15.76 -4.37
CA ALA A 379 -16.99 -14.49 -4.02
C ALA A 379 -15.95 -13.38 -3.77
N LEU A 380 -14.81 -13.72 -3.19
CA LEU A 380 -13.72 -12.78 -2.97
C LEU A 380 -13.05 -12.35 -4.29
N GLN A 381 -12.85 -13.28 -5.22
CA GLN A 381 -12.36 -12.96 -6.56
C GLN A 381 -13.31 -12.01 -7.30
N VAL A 382 -14.62 -12.32 -7.29
CA VAL A 382 -15.66 -11.46 -7.89
C VAL A 382 -15.70 -10.10 -7.21
N THR A 383 -15.57 -10.05 -5.88
CA THR A 383 -15.51 -8.81 -5.10
C THR A 383 -14.37 -7.89 -5.57
N ASN A 384 -13.19 -8.44 -5.81
CA ASN A 384 -12.05 -7.66 -6.31
C ASN A 384 -12.27 -7.17 -7.74
N LEU A 385 -12.83 -8.03 -8.61
CA LEU A 385 -13.22 -7.64 -9.96
C LEU A 385 -14.20 -6.46 -9.95
N LEU A 386 -15.30 -6.56 -9.19
CA LEU A 386 -16.30 -5.50 -9.05
C LEU A 386 -15.68 -4.20 -8.51
N THR A 387 -14.82 -4.31 -7.50
CA THR A 387 -14.13 -3.16 -6.92
C THR A 387 -13.24 -2.47 -7.95
N ARG A 388 -12.43 -3.22 -8.70
CA ARG A 388 -11.56 -2.63 -9.73
C ARG A 388 -12.32 -2.06 -10.91
N CYS A 389 -13.40 -2.70 -11.34
CA CYS A 389 -14.30 -2.18 -12.36
C CYS A 389 -14.93 -0.85 -11.91
N MET A 390 -15.39 -0.75 -10.66
CA MET A 390 -15.94 0.50 -10.12
C MET A 390 -14.91 1.63 -10.10
N PHE A 391 -13.67 1.33 -9.72
CA PHE A 391 -12.55 2.27 -9.78
C PHE A 391 -12.27 2.74 -11.22
N ALA A 392 -12.15 1.82 -12.17
CA ALA A 392 -11.92 2.12 -13.58
C ALA A 392 -13.06 3.01 -14.14
N TYR A 393 -14.31 2.60 -13.91
CA TYR A 393 -15.50 3.32 -14.38
C TYR A 393 -15.59 4.73 -13.81
N LYS A 394 -15.35 4.92 -12.50
CA LYS A 394 -15.34 6.25 -11.87
C LYS A 394 -14.24 7.17 -12.38
N LEU A 395 -13.17 6.60 -12.91
CA LEU A 395 -12.07 7.33 -13.54
C LEU A 395 -12.28 7.54 -15.05
N GLY A 396 -13.41 7.08 -15.61
CA GLY A 396 -13.74 7.23 -17.04
C GLY A 396 -13.16 6.13 -17.94
N LEU A 397 -12.66 5.05 -17.37
CA LEU A 397 -12.17 3.88 -18.12
C LEU A 397 -13.29 2.83 -18.20
N ASN A 398 -13.64 2.41 -19.41
CA ASN A 398 -14.78 1.51 -19.66
C ASN A 398 -14.39 0.02 -19.72
N ASP A 399 -13.11 -0.29 -19.55
CA ASP A 399 -12.55 -1.63 -19.56
C ASP A 399 -11.70 -1.88 -18.31
N LEU A 400 -11.32 -3.14 -18.08
CA LEU A 400 -10.41 -3.53 -17.02
C LEU A 400 -9.46 -4.63 -17.54
N PRO A 401 -8.13 -4.47 -17.43
CA PRO A 401 -7.19 -5.51 -17.83
C PRO A 401 -7.34 -6.78 -16.98
N GLN A 402 -7.29 -7.95 -17.61
CA GLN A 402 -7.40 -9.24 -16.91
C GLN A 402 -6.31 -9.43 -15.84
N SER A 403 -5.09 -8.91 -16.07
CA SER A 403 -3.96 -9.06 -15.14
C SER A 403 -4.19 -8.44 -13.76
N VAL A 404 -5.15 -7.53 -13.65
CA VAL A 404 -5.53 -6.88 -12.39
C VAL A 404 -6.87 -7.38 -11.85
N ALA A 405 -7.72 -7.97 -12.69
CA ALA A 405 -9.08 -8.36 -12.36
C ALA A 405 -9.18 -9.31 -11.16
N PHE A 406 -8.25 -10.26 -11.06
CA PHE A 406 -8.26 -11.31 -10.05
C PHE A 406 -7.06 -11.21 -9.12
N PHE A 407 -7.23 -11.68 -7.88
CA PHE A 407 -6.11 -11.95 -6.99
C PHE A 407 -5.19 -12.99 -7.61
N SER A 408 -3.89 -12.87 -7.31
CA SER A 408 -2.91 -13.90 -7.64
C SER A 408 -3.30 -15.26 -7.04
N ALA A 409 -3.75 -15.26 -5.78
CA ALA A 409 -4.38 -16.40 -5.14
C ALA A 409 -5.34 -15.93 -4.01
N VAL A 410 -6.30 -16.78 -3.67
CA VAL A 410 -7.08 -16.68 -2.44
C VAL A 410 -6.61 -17.77 -1.49
N ASP A 411 -6.21 -17.37 -0.29
CA ASP A 411 -5.76 -18.28 0.77
C ASP A 411 -6.95 -18.82 1.56
N ILE A 412 -6.92 -20.12 1.83
CA ILE A 412 -7.83 -20.85 2.70
C ILE A 412 -6.99 -21.60 3.74
N ASP A 413 -7.15 -21.24 5.01
CA ASP A 413 -6.28 -21.76 6.07
C ASP A 413 -7.00 -21.90 7.41
N GLN A 414 -6.49 -22.75 8.29
CA GLN A 414 -6.97 -22.86 9.67
C GLN A 414 -6.33 -21.81 10.59
N CYS A 415 -5.23 -21.17 10.17
CA CYS A 415 -4.58 -20.12 10.95
C CYS A 415 -4.28 -18.87 10.12
N LEU A 416 -4.17 -17.72 10.79
CA LEU A 416 -3.86 -16.47 10.10
C LEU A 416 -2.34 -16.33 9.86
N ARG A 417 -1.88 -16.60 8.64
CA ARG A 417 -0.48 -16.37 8.22
C ARG A 417 -0.40 -15.65 6.87
N LYS A 418 0.80 -15.21 6.51
CA LYS A 418 1.02 -14.46 5.25
C LYS A 418 0.83 -15.37 4.04
N GLU A 419 1.52 -16.52 4.05
CA GLU A 419 1.46 -17.52 2.99
C GLU A 419 1.04 -18.84 3.64
N VAL A 420 0.15 -19.58 2.99
CA VAL A 420 -0.40 -20.84 3.52
C VAL A 420 0.65 -21.94 3.72
N THR A 421 1.79 -21.83 3.04
CA THR A 421 2.93 -22.75 3.17
C THR A 421 3.88 -22.36 4.31
N MET A 422 3.69 -21.19 4.92
CA MET A 422 4.58 -20.68 5.96
C MET A 422 4.30 -21.38 7.29
N ASP A 423 5.19 -22.26 7.71
CA ASP A 423 5.08 -22.98 8.99
C ASP A 423 5.33 -22.08 10.23
N CYS A 424 5.63 -20.80 10.02
CA CYS A 424 5.81 -19.79 11.08
C CYS A 424 6.81 -20.20 12.18
N LYS A 425 7.94 -20.78 11.78
CA LYS A 425 9.07 -21.10 12.68
C LYS A 425 9.76 -19.83 13.15
N THR A 426 9.83 -19.64 14.46
CA THR A 426 10.46 -18.49 15.12
C THR A 426 11.17 -18.95 16.40
N PRO A 427 11.96 -18.10 17.08
CA PRO A 427 12.64 -18.50 18.32
C PRO A 427 11.67 -18.94 19.44
N SER A 428 10.45 -18.40 19.47
CA SER A 428 9.38 -18.79 20.42
C SER A 428 8.52 -19.96 19.93
N ASN A 429 8.54 -20.24 18.63
CA ASN A 429 7.90 -21.39 18.00
C ASN A 429 8.89 -22.20 17.13
N PRO A 430 9.88 -22.89 17.74
CA PRO A 430 11.00 -23.47 17.00
C PRO A 430 10.59 -24.64 16.10
N THR A 431 9.50 -25.34 16.44
CA THR A 431 8.99 -26.49 15.70
C THR A 431 7.88 -26.13 14.71
N GLY A 432 7.45 -24.87 14.64
CA GLY A 432 6.44 -24.41 13.69
C GLY A 432 5.00 -24.81 14.02
N MET A 433 4.07 -24.40 13.17
CA MET A 433 2.62 -24.64 13.31
C MET A 433 2.25 -26.10 13.14
N GLU A 434 2.84 -26.76 12.14
CA GLU A 434 2.50 -28.13 11.77
C GLU A 434 2.88 -29.12 12.86
N ARG A 435 4.14 -29.12 13.31
CA ARG A 435 4.61 -30.10 14.30
C ARG A 435 4.14 -29.79 15.72
N ARG A 436 4.03 -28.50 16.10
CA ARG A 436 3.71 -28.12 17.49
C ARG A 436 2.21 -28.07 17.76
N TYR A 437 1.47 -27.51 16.81
CA TYR A 437 0.04 -27.22 16.97
C TYR A 437 -0.83 -28.12 16.10
N GLY A 438 -0.23 -28.99 15.27
CA GLY A 438 -0.98 -29.90 14.41
C GLY A 438 -1.68 -29.19 13.24
N ILE A 439 -1.30 -27.95 12.92
CA ILE A 439 -1.96 -27.15 11.88
C ILE A 439 -1.20 -27.30 10.55
N PRO A 440 -1.76 -28.03 9.57
CA PRO A 440 -1.10 -28.27 8.29
C PRO A 440 -1.02 -26.99 7.45
N GLN A 441 -0.36 -27.10 6.30
CA GLN A 441 -0.37 -26.04 5.29
C GLN A 441 -1.78 -25.87 4.71
N GLY A 442 -2.19 -24.63 4.48
CA GLY A 442 -3.47 -24.31 3.84
C GLY A 442 -3.40 -24.41 2.32
N GLU A 443 -4.48 -23.99 1.66
CA GLU A 443 -4.62 -23.96 0.21
C GLU A 443 -4.55 -22.53 -0.30
N ALA A 444 -3.77 -22.28 -1.35
CA ALA A 444 -3.77 -21.00 -2.07
C ALA A 444 -4.22 -21.27 -3.50
N LEU A 445 -5.39 -20.75 -3.85
CA LEU A 445 -6.07 -21.09 -5.11
C LEU A 445 -6.15 -19.89 -6.04
N ASP A 446 -5.76 -20.07 -7.29
CA ASP A 446 -6.01 -19.08 -8.33
C ASP A 446 -7.47 -19.11 -8.82
N ILE A 447 -7.85 -18.14 -9.65
CA ILE A 447 -9.22 -18.05 -10.17
C ILE A 447 -9.63 -19.29 -10.98
N TYR A 448 -8.72 -19.92 -11.70
CA TYR A 448 -9.04 -21.06 -12.56
C TYR A 448 -9.34 -22.30 -11.73
N GLN A 449 -8.50 -22.58 -10.72
CA GLN A 449 -8.71 -23.65 -9.76
C GLN A 449 -10.01 -23.47 -8.99
N ILE A 450 -10.32 -22.24 -8.56
CA ILE A 450 -11.56 -21.93 -7.86
C ILE A 450 -12.77 -22.21 -8.76
N ILE A 451 -12.72 -21.82 -10.05
CA ILE A 451 -13.81 -22.08 -11.00
C ILE A 451 -14.04 -23.58 -11.19
N GLU A 452 -12.97 -24.38 -11.29
CA GLU A 452 -13.10 -25.84 -11.40
C GLU A 452 -13.80 -26.45 -10.18
N LEU A 453 -13.43 -26.03 -8.97
CA LEU A 453 -14.00 -26.53 -7.71
C LEU A 453 -15.46 -26.11 -7.51
N THR A 454 -15.81 -24.89 -7.93
CA THR A 454 -17.15 -24.31 -7.77
C THR A 454 -18.06 -24.51 -8.98
N LYS A 455 -17.53 -25.07 -10.08
CA LYS A 455 -18.17 -25.11 -11.40
C LYS A 455 -18.62 -23.72 -11.88
N GLY A 456 -17.91 -22.68 -11.45
CA GLY A 456 -18.19 -21.28 -11.78
C GLY A 456 -19.47 -20.70 -11.16
N SER A 457 -20.06 -21.37 -10.16
CA SER A 457 -21.27 -20.90 -9.50
C SER A 457 -21.04 -20.57 -8.03
N LEU A 458 -21.71 -19.52 -7.56
CA LEU A 458 -21.84 -19.22 -6.13
C LEU A 458 -23.04 -19.92 -5.51
N GLU A 459 -23.91 -20.57 -6.29
CA GLU A 459 -25.06 -21.34 -5.76
C GLU A 459 -24.59 -22.61 -5.03
N LYS A 460 -25.48 -23.21 -4.23
CA LYS A 460 -25.22 -24.46 -3.49
C LYS A 460 -25.46 -25.70 -4.35
#